data_AF-A0AAQ3MI01-F1
#
_entry.id   AF-A0AAQ3MI01-F1
#
_cell.length_a   1.000
_cell.length_b   1.000
_cell.length_c   1.000
_cell.angle_alpha   90.00
_cell.angle_beta   90.00
_cell.angle_gamma   90.00
#
_symmetry.space_group_name_H-M   'P 1'
#
loop_
_entity.id
_entity.type
_entity.pdbx_description
1 polymer ?
#
loop_
_entity_poly.entity_id
_entity_poly.type
_entity_poly.pdbx_seq_one_letter_code
_entity_poly.pdbx_strand_id
1 'polypeptide(L)'
;MAPVHSILLKLALGGGMKETEMGRISRTRSYAIASSMQDNQNQPPFVTCTTFNILAPIYKRLNHEDQNCRESDFKACWLARNQRILDWLLYERSSIICLQEFWIGNKELVDLYDKRLGDTGYINFKLARTNNRGDAQMFTWLPFECSGLLIAVQKEYFTVVNYKELHFNDCSDRVAQLLHCQNSDVRHEILIVNTHLMFPHDPSLCLVRLHQVYKLLQYIESYQNENQLKPLPIILCGDWNGSKRGHVYKFLRSQGFVSSYDVAHHYTDADAHKWVSHHNHLGNICAVDFIWLLNPDKYQKLLQTSWSEALFSMFKVDNEDCITYSSFCAALRQLNLIGHCHGLSVEETKDLWVQAEINGNGVIDYKGYLQQIWNPTGSVQRDEKNGQHDDEADGSETIGFNVKNAVLFPPEVEKDNTWEHSSLELGSKAMSGMMELTREHNGNYCTIIKQK
;
A
#
# COMPACT_ATOMS: atom_id res chain seq x y z
N MET A 1 -9.31 -20.70 -14.18
CA MET A 1 -7.87 -20.44 -14.39
C MET A 1 -7.67 -18.94 -14.36
N ALA A 2 -6.91 -18.45 -13.40
CA ALA A 2 -6.50 -17.05 -13.32
C ALA A 2 -5.20 -17.00 -12.49
N PRO A 3 -4.12 -16.41 -13.03
CA PRO A 3 -2.82 -16.38 -12.41
C PRO A 3 -2.85 -15.58 -11.10
N VAL A 4 -1.83 -15.77 -10.27
CA VAL A 4 -1.60 -14.96 -9.06
C VAL A 4 -1.48 -13.50 -9.52
N HIS A 5 -2.38 -12.63 -9.09
CA HIS A 5 -2.49 -11.24 -9.58
C HIS A 5 -1.67 -10.26 -8.72
N SER A 6 -0.66 -10.71 -8.00
CA SER A 6 0.06 -9.87 -7.05
C SER A 6 1.29 -10.59 -6.55
N ILE A 7 2.28 -9.80 -6.13
CA ILE A 7 3.58 -10.28 -5.72
C ILE A 7 3.82 -9.89 -4.26
N LEU A 8 4.32 -10.85 -3.50
CA LEU A 8 4.75 -10.65 -2.12
C LEU A 8 6.06 -9.88 -2.11
N LEU A 9 6.08 -8.66 -1.58
CA LEU A 9 7.33 -7.96 -1.31
C LEU A 9 7.76 -8.24 0.13
N LYS A 10 8.89 -8.94 0.31
CA LYS A 10 9.49 -9.19 1.64
C LYS A 10 10.58 -8.17 1.92
N LEU A 11 10.71 -7.69 3.15
CA LEU A 11 11.82 -6.85 3.61
C LEU A 11 12.48 -7.50 4.81
N ALA A 12 13.80 -7.40 4.96
CA ALA A 12 14.51 -7.69 6.22
C ALA A 12 15.29 -6.44 6.68
N LEU A 13 15.10 -6.04 7.94
CA LEU A 13 15.70 -4.83 8.51
C LEU A 13 16.73 -5.17 9.59
N GLY A 14 17.96 -4.67 9.46
CA GLY A 14 18.99 -4.79 10.51
C GLY A 14 19.04 -3.56 11.42
N GLY A 15 19.28 -3.75 12.72
CA GLY A 15 19.65 -2.68 13.66
C GLY A 15 21.04 -2.12 13.32
N GLY A 16 21.19 -0.79 13.32
CA GLY A 16 22.45 -0.13 12.99
C GLY A 16 23.48 -0.28 14.10
N MET A 17 24.63 -0.90 13.82
CA MET A 17 25.89 -0.67 14.53
C MET A 17 26.99 -0.40 13.49
N LYS A 18 27.90 0.53 13.81
CA LYS A 18 28.98 0.99 12.93
C LYS A 18 29.75 -0.19 12.31
N GLU A 19 29.85 -0.20 10.98
CA GLU A 19 30.80 -1.05 10.26
C GLU A 19 32.23 -0.57 10.51
N THR A 20 33.06 -1.41 11.12
CA THR A 20 34.53 -1.32 11.02
C THR A 20 35.04 -2.51 10.21
N GLU A 21 35.66 -2.17 9.07
CA GLU A 21 36.54 -2.92 8.17
C GLU A 21 36.15 -4.29 7.59
N MET A 22 36.30 -4.33 6.25
CA MET A 22 36.13 -5.42 5.28
C MET A 22 36.57 -6.83 5.71
N GLY A 23 35.69 -7.80 5.40
CA GLY A 23 36.05 -9.16 5.00
C GLY A 23 35.29 -9.54 3.73
N ARG A 24 36.00 -9.95 2.66
CA ARG A 24 35.40 -10.48 1.42
C ARG A 24 34.52 -11.69 1.73
N ILE A 25 33.22 -11.61 1.46
CA ILE A 25 32.31 -12.79 1.50
C ILE A 25 31.93 -13.17 0.07
N SER A 26 32.19 -14.44 -0.24
CA SER A 26 31.99 -15.06 -1.55
C SER A 26 30.50 -15.22 -1.89
N ARG A 27 30.14 -14.97 -3.15
CA ARG A 27 28.78 -15.12 -3.71
C ARG A 27 28.37 -16.59 -3.71
N THR A 28 27.27 -16.91 -3.03
CA THR A 28 26.45 -18.10 -3.34
C THR A 28 24.97 -17.74 -3.24
N ARG A 29 24.25 -17.93 -4.36
CA ARG A 29 22.79 -17.78 -4.48
C ARG A 29 22.12 -18.96 -3.79
N SER A 30 21.38 -18.72 -2.72
CA SER A 30 20.53 -19.72 -2.08
C SER A 30 19.18 -19.11 -1.75
N TYR A 31 18.16 -19.51 -2.51
CA TYR A 31 16.77 -19.08 -2.39
C TYR A 31 16.07 -19.95 -1.35
N ALA A 32 16.30 -19.66 -0.07
CA ALA A 32 15.51 -20.15 1.06
C ALA A 32 15.93 -19.35 2.31
N ILE A 33 15.20 -18.29 2.66
CA ILE A 33 15.52 -17.48 3.85
C ILE A 33 15.17 -18.25 5.15
N ALA A 34 14.29 -19.25 5.08
CA ALA A 34 13.87 -20.01 6.25
C ALA A 34 14.89 -21.06 6.75
N SER A 35 15.81 -21.55 5.91
CA SER A 35 16.69 -22.68 6.27
C SER A 35 18.13 -22.33 6.63
N SER A 36 18.58 -21.08 6.43
CA SER A 36 19.95 -20.66 6.80
C SER A 36 20.04 -19.88 8.12
N MET A 37 18.94 -19.78 8.89
CA MET A 37 18.89 -19.00 10.14
C MET A 37 19.28 -19.79 11.41
N GLN A 38 19.87 -20.98 11.27
CA GLN A 38 20.59 -21.61 12.37
C GLN A 38 22.07 -21.17 12.29
N ASP A 39 22.57 -20.65 13.40
CA ASP A 39 23.93 -20.12 13.63
C ASP A 39 24.22 -18.66 13.25
N ASN A 40 23.65 -17.72 14.01
CA ASN A 40 24.42 -16.57 14.49
C ASN A 40 23.71 -15.90 15.69
N GLN A 41 24.10 -16.30 16.90
CA GLN A 41 23.54 -15.81 18.18
C GLN A 41 23.83 -14.32 18.50
N ASN A 42 24.43 -13.56 17.57
CA ASN A 42 24.87 -12.17 17.77
C ASN A 42 24.27 -11.16 16.76
N GLN A 43 23.24 -11.51 15.99
CA GLN A 43 22.58 -10.55 15.08
C GLN A 43 21.31 -9.98 15.73
N PRO A 44 21.07 -8.65 15.67
CA PRO A 44 19.84 -8.05 16.18
C PRO A 44 18.61 -8.62 15.45
N PRO A 45 17.43 -8.64 16.09
CA PRO A 45 16.22 -9.24 15.52
C PRO A 45 15.85 -8.53 14.21
N PHE A 46 15.76 -9.31 13.14
CA PHE A 46 15.37 -8.80 11.83
C PHE A 46 13.87 -8.61 11.77
N VAL A 47 13.40 -7.36 11.63
CA VAL A 47 11.99 -7.11 11.30
C VAL A 47 11.77 -7.53 9.85
N THR A 48 10.78 -8.40 9.64
CA THR A 48 10.34 -8.83 8.31
C THR A 48 8.93 -8.37 7.99
N CYS A 49 8.74 -7.85 6.78
CA CYS A 49 7.47 -7.28 6.36
C CYS A 49 7.03 -7.85 5.01
N THR A 50 5.76 -8.20 4.90
CA THR A 50 5.09 -8.67 3.69
C THR A 50 3.97 -7.70 3.32
N THR A 51 3.88 -7.28 2.05
CA THR A 51 2.67 -6.67 1.48
C THR A 51 2.12 -7.54 0.35
N PHE A 52 0.79 -7.71 0.29
CA PHE A 52 0.17 -8.58 -0.72
C PHE A 52 -1.32 -8.24 -0.97
N ASN A 53 -1.65 -7.80 -2.19
CA ASN A 53 -3.04 -7.66 -2.62
C ASN A 53 -3.62 -9.07 -2.91
N ILE A 54 -4.48 -9.62 -2.06
CA ILE A 54 -4.89 -11.03 -2.19
C ILE A 54 -6.00 -11.27 -3.22
N LEU A 55 -6.45 -10.25 -3.95
CA LEU A 55 -7.58 -10.28 -4.87
C LEU A 55 -8.85 -10.86 -4.23
N ALA A 56 -9.77 -9.99 -3.80
CA ALA A 56 -10.98 -10.43 -3.13
C ALA A 56 -11.78 -11.39 -4.04
N PRO A 57 -12.33 -12.50 -3.53
CA PRO A 57 -13.12 -13.43 -4.36
C PRO A 57 -14.28 -12.77 -5.11
N ILE A 58 -14.87 -11.71 -4.55
CA ILE A 58 -15.92 -10.89 -5.19
C ILE A 58 -15.45 -10.12 -6.42
N TYR A 59 -14.14 -9.86 -6.54
CA TYR A 59 -13.57 -9.14 -7.67
C TYR A 59 -12.98 -10.08 -8.73
N LYS A 60 -12.64 -11.31 -8.35
CA LYS A 60 -12.08 -12.28 -9.29
C LYS A 60 -13.14 -12.83 -10.23
N ARG A 61 -13.04 -12.49 -11.52
CA ARG A 61 -13.88 -13.05 -12.58
C ARG A 61 -13.35 -14.41 -13.00
N LEU A 62 -14.24 -15.39 -13.19
CA LEU A 62 -13.87 -16.74 -13.63
C LEU A 62 -14.03 -16.96 -15.13
N ASN A 63 -14.85 -16.13 -15.79
CA ASN A 63 -15.07 -16.16 -17.23
C ASN A 63 -14.83 -14.76 -17.81
N HIS A 64 -14.13 -14.68 -18.94
CA HIS A 64 -13.91 -13.44 -19.67
C HIS A 64 -15.16 -13.01 -20.47
N GLU A 65 -15.98 -13.97 -20.91
CA GLU A 65 -17.22 -13.72 -21.66
C GLU A 65 -18.39 -13.40 -20.72
N ASP A 66 -18.49 -14.13 -19.59
CA ASP A 66 -19.47 -13.85 -18.54
C ASP A 66 -18.84 -13.10 -17.38
N GLN A 67 -18.95 -11.77 -17.46
CA GLN A 67 -18.43 -10.86 -16.44
C GLN A 67 -19.12 -10.99 -15.07
N ASN A 68 -20.28 -11.64 -14.99
CA ASN A 68 -21.01 -11.80 -13.72
C ASN A 68 -20.55 -13.01 -12.91
N CYS A 69 -19.87 -13.97 -13.54
CA CYS A 69 -19.36 -15.16 -12.87
C CYS A 69 -18.11 -14.83 -12.02
N ARG A 70 -18.28 -14.82 -10.69
CA ARG A 70 -17.23 -14.48 -9.73
C ARG A 70 -16.75 -15.70 -8.94
N GLU A 71 -15.52 -15.66 -8.46
CA GLU A 71 -15.00 -16.72 -7.58
C GLU A 71 -15.80 -16.82 -6.27
N SER A 72 -16.34 -15.70 -5.79
CA SER A 72 -17.24 -15.66 -4.61
C SER A 72 -18.44 -16.59 -4.71
N ASP A 73 -18.92 -16.89 -5.93
CA ASP A 73 -20.07 -17.75 -6.16
C ASP A 73 -19.74 -19.24 -5.91
N PHE A 74 -18.44 -19.59 -5.85
CA PHE A 74 -17.96 -20.96 -5.73
C PHE A 74 -17.09 -21.14 -4.49
N LYS A 75 -17.72 -21.54 -3.37
CA LYS A 75 -17.06 -21.75 -2.08
C LYS A 75 -15.78 -22.56 -2.16
N ALA A 76 -15.81 -23.72 -2.83
CA ALA A 76 -14.65 -24.58 -2.96
C ALA A 76 -13.46 -23.87 -3.63
N CYS A 77 -13.73 -22.98 -4.60
CA CYS A 77 -12.69 -22.26 -5.34
C CYS A 77 -12.00 -21.20 -4.46
N TRP A 78 -12.78 -20.28 -3.88
CA TRP A 78 -12.18 -19.21 -3.07
C TRP A 78 -11.56 -19.77 -1.79
N LEU A 79 -12.13 -20.81 -1.18
CA LEU A 79 -11.59 -21.44 0.02
C LEU A 79 -10.23 -22.08 -0.26
N ALA A 80 -10.13 -22.90 -1.31
CA ALA A 80 -8.87 -23.55 -1.69
C ALA A 80 -7.76 -22.54 -2.02
N ARG A 81 -8.10 -21.45 -2.71
CA ARG A 81 -7.12 -20.38 -2.98
C ARG A 81 -6.64 -19.69 -1.71
N ASN A 82 -7.56 -19.33 -0.81
CA ASN A 82 -7.21 -18.63 0.42
C ASN A 82 -6.45 -19.52 1.42
N GLN A 83 -6.74 -20.82 1.47
CA GLN A 83 -5.92 -21.76 2.24
C GLN A 83 -4.47 -21.77 1.76
N ARG A 84 -4.24 -21.79 0.44
CA ARG A 84 -2.89 -21.76 -0.12
C ARG A 84 -2.18 -20.44 0.12
N ILE A 85 -2.89 -19.31 0.05
CA ILE A 85 -2.36 -18.00 0.43
C ILE A 85 -1.89 -18.03 1.90
N LEU A 86 -2.73 -18.55 2.81
CA LEU A 86 -2.39 -18.68 4.23
C LEU A 86 -1.21 -19.62 4.47
N ASP A 87 -1.17 -20.77 3.80
CA ASP A 87 -0.04 -21.71 3.92
C ASP A 87 1.27 -21.04 3.50
N TRP A 88 1.24 -20.20 2.46
CA TRP A 88 2.39 -19.39 2.04
C TRP A 88 2.77 -18.30 3.05
N LEU A 89 1.80 -17.52 3.52
CA LEU A 89 2.05 -16.47 4.52
C LEU A 89 2.67 -17.06 5.80
N LEU A 90 2.20 -18.24 6.22
CA LEU A 90 2.68 -18.94 7.40
C LEU A 90 4.01 -19.66 7.19
N TYR A 91 4.29 -20.10 5.95
CA TYR A 91 5.61 -20.62 5.59
C TYR A 91 6.67 -19.50 5.62
N GLU A 92 6.37 -18.33 5.05
CA GLU A 92 7.28 -17.18 5.02
C GLU A 92 7.45 -16.51 6.39
N ARG A 93 6.41 -16.60 7.23
CA ARG A 93 6.37 -16.16 8.64
C ARG A 93 6.92 -14.74 8.85
N SER A 94 6.53 -13.80 7.99
CA SER A 94 6.92 -12.40 8.17
C SER A 94 6.40 -11.83 9.48
N SER A 95 7.19 -11.04 10.19
CA SER A 95 6.79 -10.42 11.46
C SER A 95 5.65 -9.41 11.30
N ILE A 96 5.49 -8.85 10.10
CA ILE A 96 4.41 -7.93 9.69
C ILE A 96 3.84 -8.45 8.37
N ILE A 97 2.52 -8.55 8.27
CA ILE A 97 1.79 -8.93 7.06
C ILE A 97 0.72 -7.87 6.80
N CYS A 98 0.78 -7.22 5.63
CA CYS A 98 -0.16 -6.22 5.17
C CYS A 98 -0.88 -6.75 3.92
N LEU A 99 -2.19 -7.01 4.03
CA LEU A 99 -3.00 -7.51 2.91
C LEU A 99 -3.94 -6.42 2.41
N GLN A 100 -4.12 -6.38 1.09
CA GLN A 100 -5.13 -5.57 0.40
C GLN A 100 -6.16 -6.47 -0.28
N GLU A 101 -7.35 -5.92 -0.56
CA GLU A 101 -8.49 -6.68 -1.09
C GLU A 101 -8.88 -7.89 -0.22
N PHE A 102 -8.78 -7.74 1.09
CA PHE A 102 -9.24 -8.73 2.05
C PHE A 102 -10.78 -8.74 2.10
N TRP A 103 -11.43 -9.89 1.88
CA TRP A 103 -12.90 -9.98 1.79
C TRP A 103 -13.57 -10.03 3.16
N ILE A 104 -13.66 -8.87 3.80
CA ILE A 104 -14.18 -8.69 5.17
C ILE A 104 -15.67 -9.05 5.27
N GLY A 105 -16.46 -8.83 4.21
CA GLY A 105 -17.88 -9.17 4.18
C GLY A 105 -18.16 -10.68 4.30
N ASN A 106 -17.17 -11.54 4.11
CA ASN A 106 -17.32 -12.99 4.25
C ASN A 106 -16.77 -13.49 5.59
N LYS A 107 -17.68 -13.75 6.54
CA LYS A 107 -17.31 -14.23 7.88
C LYS A 107 -16.48 -15.51 7.86
N GLU A 108 -16.76 -16.45 6.96
CA GLU A 108 -16.02 -17.72 6.90
C GLU A 108 -14.56 -17.53 6.47
N LEU A 109 -14.31 -16.64 5.51
CA LEU A 109 -12.95 -16.25 5.12
C LEU A 109 -12.26 -15.49 6.25
N VAL A 110 -12.95 -14.58 6.93
CA VAL A 110 -12.41 -13.84 8.09
C VAL A 110 -12.00 -14.82 9.20
N ASP A 111 -12.90 -15.72 9.59
CA ASP A 111 -12.67 -16.73 10.63
C ASP A 111 -11.50 -17.67 10.26
N LEU A 112 -11.35 -18.01 8.98
CA LEU A 112 -10.22 -18.81 8.48
C LEU A 112 -8.88 -18.10 8.72
N TYR A 113 -8.76 -16.83 8.33
CA TYR A 113 -7.53 -16.05 8.52
C TYR A 113 -7.26 -15.78 10.00
N ASP A 114 -8.29 -15.39 10.75
CA ASP A 114 -8.16 -15.12 12.19
C ASP A 114 -7.67 -16.34 12.95
N LYS A 115 -8.25 -17.51 12.67
CA LYS A 115 -7.83 -18.75 13.29
C LYS A 115 -6.41 -19.12 12.88
N ARG A 116 -6.11 -19.21 11.58
CA ARG A 116 -4.80 -19.69 11.10
C ARG A 116 -3.64 -18.77 11.49
N LEU A 117 -3.83 -17.45 11.42
CA LEU A 117 -2.81 -16.48 11.85
C LEU A 117 -2.75 -16.41 13.39
N GLY A 118 -3.89 -16.40 14.08
CA GLY A 118 -3.94 -16.35 15.55
C GLY A 118 -3.31 -17.57 16.21
N ASP A 119 -3.57 -18.78 15.69
CA ASP A 119 -2.98 -20.04 16.15
C ASP A 119 -1.44 -20.03 16.05
N THR A 120 -0.86 -19.19 15.20
CA THR A 120 0.59 -19.01 15.02
C THR A 120 1.15 -17.74 15.67
N GLY A 121 0.35 -17.05 16.48
CA GLY A 121 0.82 -15.94 17.31
C GLY A 121 0.63 -14.53 16.73
N TYR A 122 -0.04 -14.39 15.58
CA TYR A 122 -0.35 -13.08 15.02
C TYR A 122 -1.52 -12.38 15.73
N ILE A 123 -1.43 -11.06 15.81
CA ILE A 123 -2.51 -10.16 16.19
C ILE A 123 -3.01 -9.49 14.91
N ASN A 124 -4.31 -9.64 14.59
CA ASN A 124 -4.89 -9.19 13.33
C ASN A 124 -5.78 -7.95 13.51
N PHE A 125 -5.64 -6.98 12.61
CA PHE A 125 -6.45 -5.77 12.51
C PHE A 125 -7.05 -5.68 11.11
N LYS A 126 -8.36 -5.43 11.02
CA LYS A 126 -9.09 -5.43 9.73
C LYS A 126 -9.85 -4.11 9.59
N LEU A 127 -9.84 -3.54 8.39
CA LEU A 127 -10.58 -2.31 8.08
C LEU A 127 -11.32 -2.45 6.76
N ALA A 128 -12.65 -2.38 6.82
CA ALA A 128 -13.49 -2.37 5.63
C ALA A 128 -13.49 -1.00 4.96
N ARG A 129 -13.69 -1.00 3.65
CA ARG A 129 -14.06 0.22 2.92
C ARG A 129 -15.44 0.69 3.38
N THR A 130 -15.66 2.00 3.35
CA THR A 130 -16.91 2.63 3.79
C THR A 130 -18.09 2.41 2.85
N ASN A 131 -17.82 2.16 1.56
CA ASN A 131 -18.83 2.03 0.50
C ASN A 131 -19.84 3.21 0.45
N ASN A 132 -19.43 4.39 0.92
CA ASN A 132 -20.27 5.58 1.00
C ASN A 132 -20.27 6.34 -0.33
N ARG A 133 -20.78 5.69 -1.39
CA ARG A 133 -21.33 6.44 -2.51
C ARG A 133 -22.65 7.03 -2.06
N GLY A 134 -22.58 8.26 -1.55
CA GLY A 134 -23.75 9.05 -1.23
C GLY A 134 -24.65 9.20 -2.46
N ASP A 135 -25.66 8.36 -2.53
CA ASP A 135 -26.98 8.65 -3.11
C ASP A 135 -27.91 7.46 -2.80
N ALA A 136 -28.89 7.75 -1.95
CA ALA A 136 -30.19 7.12 -1.84
C ALA A 136 -30.36 5.66 -2.33
N GLN A 137 -29.87 4.68 -1.55
CA GLN A 137 -30.76 3.64 -1.01
C GLN A 137 -30.09 2.88 0.13
N MET A 138 -30.48 3.28 1.34
CA MET A 138 -30.23 2.62 2.62
C MET A 138 -30.99 1.27 2.73
N PHE A 139 -31.14 0.50 1.64
CA PHE A 139 -32.01 -0.69 1.62
C PHE A 139 -31.55 -1.92 0.82
N THR A 140 -30.40 -1.96 0.13
CA THR A 140 -30.01 -3.16 -0.66
C THR A 140 -28.52 -3.49 -0.76
N TRP A 141 -27.63 -2.92 0.05
CA TRP A 141 -26.25 -3.42 0.11
C TRP A 141 -26.13 -4.45 1.21
N LEU A 142 -26.16 -5.73 0.80
CA LEU A 142 -25.88 -6.86 1.68
C LEU A 142 -24.46 -6.66 2.28
N PRO A 143 -24.27 -6.84 3.60
CA PRO A 143 -22.95 -6.73 4.26
C PRO A 143 -21.87 -7.70 3.72
N PHE A 144 -22.22 -8.53 2.75
CA PHE A 144 -21.38 -9.57 2.13
C PHE A 144 -20.44 -9.05 1.02
N GLU A 145 -20.54 -7.80 0.57
CA GLU A 145 -19.76 -7.27 -0.58
C GLU A 145 -18.66 -6.26 -0.19
N CYS A 146 -18.17 -6.30 1.05
CA CYS A 146 -17.10 -5.38 1.49
C CYS A 146 -15.72 -6.05 1.40
N SER A 147 -14.83 -5.48 0.59
CA SER A 147 -13.38 -5.73 0.69
C SER A 147 -12.70 -4.65 1.53
N GLY A 148 -11.47 -4.91 1.98
CA GLY A 148 -10.70 -3.96 2.76
C GLY A 148 -9.26 -4.39 2.98
N LEU A 149 -8.73 -4.00 4.13
CA LEU A 149 -7.34 -4.17 4.52
C LEU A 149 -7.23 -5.11 5.72
N LEU A 150 -6.11 -5.84 5.81
CA LEU A 150 -5.70 -6.58 6.99
C LEU A 150 -4.24 -6.28 7.32
N ILE A 151 -3.94 -5.93 8.57
CA ILE A 151 -2.58 -5.96 9.13
C ILE A 151 -2.53 -7.10 10.14
N ALA A 152 -1.52 -7.96 10.05
CA ALA A 152 -1.20 -8.95 11.06
C ALA A 152 0.25 -8.77 11.53
N VAL A 153 0.46 -8.70 12.84
CA VAL A 153 1.79 -8.56 13.45
C VAL A 153 2.06 -9.70 14.42
N GLN A 154 3.30 -10.19 14.44
CA GLN A 154 3.73 -11.24 15.35
C GLN A 154 3.87 -10.69 16.78
N LYS A 155 3.13 -11.27 17.74
CA LYS A 155 3.18 -10.85 19.15
C LYS A 155 4.53 -11.11 19.83
N GLU A 156 5.34 -12.00 19.26
CA GLU A 156 6.70 -12.27 19.75
C GLU A 156 7.66 -11.11 19.44
N TYR A 157 7.44 -10.39 18.34
CA TYR A 157 8.28 -9.26 17.92
C TYR A 157 7.73 -7.90 18.33
N PHE A 158 6.40 -7.76 18.46
CA PHE A 158 5.76 -6.47 18.65
C PHE A 158 4.76 -6.47 19.79
N THR A 159 4.84 -5.41 20.60
CA THR A 159 3.74 -4.97 21.46
C THR A 159 2.98 -3.87 20.72
N VAL A 160 1.68 -4.05 20.52
CA VAL A 160 0.84 -3.02 19.87
C VAL A 160 0.53 -1.91 20.86
N VAL A 161 0.92 -0.69 20.53
CA VAL A 161 0.67 0.52 21.34
C VAL A 161 -0.67 1.14 20.95
N ASN A 162 -0.94 1.26 19.64
CA ASN A 162 -2.19 1.86 19.16
C ASN A 162 -2.55 1.35 17.76
N TYR A 163 -3.84 1.42 17.43
CA TYR A 163 -4.36 1.16 16.10
C TYR A 163 -5.35 2.26 15.72
N LYS A 164 -5.21 2.79 14.51
CA LYS A 164 -6.03 3.87 13.97
C LYS A 164 -6.49 3.56 12.56
N GLU A 165 -7.72 3.92 12.30
CA GLU A 165 -8.39 3.76 11.01
C GLU A 165 -8.48 5.11 10.33
N LEU A 166 -7.95 5.20 9.12
CA LEU A 166 -8.03 6.40 8.29
C LEU A 166 -8.99 6.14 7.13
N HIS A 167 -10.04 6.94 7.06
CA HIS A 167 -10.94 6.99 5.92
C HIS A 167 -10.60 8.23 5.10
N PHE A 168 -10.26 8.05 3.81
CA PHE A 168 -9.91 9.20 2.97
C PHE A 168 -11.13 10.08 2.68
N ASN A 169 -12.34 9.52 2.80
CA ASN A 169 -13.63 10.17 2.55
C ASN A 169 -13.62 10.92 1.20
N ASP A 170 -13.07 10.26 0.19
CA ASP A 170 -13.05 10.74 -1.19
C ASP A 170 -13.99 9.92 -2.07
N CYS A 171 -14.10 10.28 -3.35
CA CYS A 171 -14.96 9.62 -4.33
C CYS A 171 -14.67 8.12 -4.57
N SER A 172 -13.60 7.55 -3.99
CA SER A 172 -13.28 6.12 -4.10
C SER A 172 -13.45 5.29 -2.83
N ASP A 173 -13.91 5.86 -1.71
CA ASP A 173 -14.10 5.11 -0.46
C ASP A 173 -12.86 4.26 -0.09
N ARG A 174 -11.67 4.81 -0.30
CA ARG A 174 -10.43 4.15 0.10
C ARG A 174 -10.14 4.43 1.57
N VAL A 175 -9.37 3.53 2.15
CA VAL A 175 -9.03 3.52 3.56
C VAL A 175 -7.55 3.21 3.75
N ALA A 176 -7.01 3.54 4.90
CA ALA A 176 -5.69 3.14 5.36
C ALA A 176 -5.74 2.74 6.84
N GLN A 177 -4.84 1.86 7.25
CA GLN A 177 -4.63 1.46 8.63
C GLN A 177 -3.30 2.02 9.11
N LEU A 178 -3.26 2.59 10.32
CA LEU A 178 -2.04 2.97 11.01
C LEU A 178 -1.92 2.14 12.29
N LEU A 179 -0.84 1.38 12.40
CA LEU A 179 -0.52 0.56 13.55
C LEU A 179 0.77 1.08 14.19
N HIS A 180 0.66 1.52 15.44
CA HIS A 180 1.80 1.93 16.25
C HIS A 180 2.24 0.74 17.10
N CYS A 181 3.48 0.27 16.87
CA CYS A 181 4.05 -0.87 17.58
C CYS A 181 5.35 -0.50 18.27
N GLN A 182 5.61 -1.14 19.40
CA GLN A 182 6.93 -1.18 20.04
C GLN A 182 7.55 -2.55 19.77
N ASN A 183 8.78 -2.58 19.28
CA ASN A 183 9.55 -3.81 19.12
C ASN A 183 9.96 -4.34 20.51
N SER A 184 9.62 -5.59 20.80
CA SER A 184 9.78 -6.23 22.11
C SER A 184 11.24 -6.30 22.60
N ASP A 185 12.20 -6.48 21.69
CA ASP A 185 13.60 -6.75 22.04
C ASP A 185 14.39 -5.47 22.31
N VAL A 186 14.13 -4.45 21.48
CA VAL A 186 14.92 -3.21 21.46
C VAL A 186 14.16 -2.00 21.98
N ARG A 187 12.87 -2.17 22.33
CA ARG A 187 11.95 -1.12 22.83
C ARG A 187 11.76 0.08 21.89
N HIS A 188 12.14 -0.05 20.62
CA HIS A 188 11.94 0.98 19.61
C HIS A 188 10.54 0.97 19.06
N GLU A 189 9.98 2.15 18.89
CA GLU A 189 8.65 2.37 18.34
C GLU A 189 8.71 2.54 16.82
N ILE A 190 7.67 2.05 16.13
CA ILE A 190 7.56 2.02 14.68
C ILE A 190 6.10 2.25 14.28
N LEU A 191 5.91 3.03 13.21
CA LEU A 191 4.61 3.18 12.57
C LEU A 191 4.53 2.29 11.35
N ILE A 192 3.54 1.40 11.33
CA ILE A 192 3.26 0.50 10.21
C ILE A 192 1.94 0.93 9.61
N VAL A 193 1.94 1.21 8.30
CA VAL A 193 0.77 1.63 7.57
C VAL A 193 0.45 0.63 6.48
N ASN A 194 -0.83 0.33 6.29
CA ASN A 194 -1.32 -0.43 5.15
C ASN A 194 -2.38 0.37 4.41
N THR A 195 -2.32 0.41 3.08
CA THR A 195 -3.32 1.09 2.25
C THR A 195 -3.52 0.40 0.90
N HIS A 196 -4.62 0.73 0.23
CA HIS A 196 -4.87 0.35 -1.16
C HIS A 196 -5.49 1.55 -1.89
N LEU A 197 -4.69 2.27 -2.66
CA LEU A 197 -5.10 3.51 -3.32
C LEU A 197 -6.09 3.27 -4.46
N MET A 198 -6.73 4.34 -4.92
CA MET A 198 -7.71 4.29 -6.00
C MET A 198 -7.13 3.67 -7.28
N PHE A 199 -7.80 2.64 -7.81
CA PHE A 199 -7.44 2.02 -9.08
C PHE A 199 -7.46 3.02 -10.25
N PRO A 200 -6.45 3.04 -11.14
CA PRO A 200 -6.32 4.00 -12.22
C PRO A 200 -7.22 3.65 -13.42
N HIS A 201 -8.54 3.76 -13.28
CA HIS A 201 -9.46 3.60 -14.42
C HIS A 201 -9.25 4.67 -15.50
N ASP A 202 -8.78 5.84 -15.10
CA ASP A 202 -8.45 6.96 -15.96
C ASP A 202 -7.15 7.64 -15.47
N PRO A 203 -6.26 8.09 -16.37
CA PRO A 203 -5.03 8.80 -15.98
C PRO A 203 -5.26 10.03 -15.09
N SER A 204 -6.39 10.74 -15.27
CA SER A 204 -6.76 11.92 -14.46
C SER A 204 -6.87 11.62 -12.96
N LEU A 205 -7.25 10.38 -12.60
CA LEU A 205 -7.38 9.93 -11.22
C LEU A 205 -6.05 9.87 -10.46
N CYS A 206 -4.92 10.18 -11.12
CA CYS A 206 -3.65 10.36 -10.45
C CYS A 206 -3.68 11.47 -9.38
N LEU A 207 -4.48 12.52 -9.58
CA LEU A 207 -4.65 13.57 -8.56
C LEU A 207 -5.30 13.00 -7.30
N VAL A 208 -6.33 12.17 -7.45
CA VAL A 208 -7.04 11.58 -6.31
C VAL A 208 -6.09 10.69 -5.51
N ARG A 209 -5.30 9.85 -6.19
CA ARG A 209 -4.25 9.05 -5.52
C ARG A 209 -3.22 9.92 -4.81
N LEU A 210 -2.77 11.00 -5.44
CA LEU A 210 -1.82 11.91 -4.82
C LEU A 210 -2.40 12.56 -3.55
N HIS A 211 -3.67 12.99 -3.61
CA HIS A 211 -4.39 13.54 -2.47
C HIS A 211 -4.58 12.52 -1.33
N GLN A 212 -4.87 11.25 -1.66
CA GLN A 212 -4.92 10.17 -0.67
C GLN A 212 -3.59 10.04 0.08
N VAL A 213 -2.46 10.10 -0.63
CA VAL A 213 -1.14 10.03 0.01
C VAL A 213 -0.86 11.28 0.85
N TYR A 214 -1.24 12.47 0.38
CA TYR A 214 -1.12 13.70 1.15
C TYR A 214 -1.90 13.60 2.48
N LYS A 215 -3.19 13.22 2.43
CA LYS A 215 -4.02 12.99 3.62
C LYS A 215 -3.42 11.95 4.57
N LEU A 216 -2.85 10.87 4.02
CA LEU A 216 -2.17 9.85 4.81
C LEU A 216 -0.97 10.41 5.57
N LEU A 217 -0.10 11.17 4.90
CA LEU A 217 1.07 11.77 5.56
C LEU A 217 0.67 12.84 6.58
N GLN A 218 -0.36 13.66 6.29
CA GLN A 218 -0.91 14.62 7.26
C GLN A 218 -1.44 13.91 8.51
N TYR A 219 -2.11 12.78 8.34
CA TYR A 219 -2.62 11.99 9.45
C TYR A 219 -1.48 11.43 10.30
N ILE A 220 -0.40 10.93 9.68
CA ILE A 220 0.79 10.44 10.39
C ILE A 220 1.46 11.57 11.19
N GLU A 221 1.65 12.75 10.58
CA GLU A 221 2.22 13.92 11.29
C GLU A 221 1.34 14.34 12.47
N SER A 222 0.03 14.42 12.27
CA SER A 222 -0.93 14.77 13.32
C SER A 222 -0.93 13.74 14.45
N TYR A 223 -0.91 12.44 14.11
CA TYR A 223 -0.83 11.36 15.07
C TYR A 223 0.44 11.45 15.93
N GLN A 224 1.61 11.69 15.32
CA GLN A 224 2.85 11.86 16.07
C GLN A 224 2.78 13.08 17.00
N ASN A 225 2.27 14.22 16.52
CA ASN A 225 2.15 15.44 17.31
C ASN A 225 1.17 15.30 18.49
N GLU A 226 -0.02 14.76 18.25
CA GLU A 226 -1.06 14.53 19.26
C GLU A 226 -0.58 13.60 20.38
N ASN A 227 0.24 12.60 20.03
CA ASN A 227 0.80 11.65 20.98
C ASN A 227 2.19 12.10 21.50
N GLN A 228 2.65 13.31 21.16
CA GLN A 228 3.95 13.88 21.57
C GLN A 228 5.13 12.96 21.25
N LEU A 229 5.05 12.25 20.13
CA LEU A 229 6.07 11.33 19.66
C LEU A 229 7.18 12.12 18.94
N LYS A 230 8.43 11.75 19.21
CA LYS A 230 9.54 12.11 18.31
C LYS A 230 9.29 11.46 16.95
N PRO A 231 9.87 11.98 15.84
CA PRO A 231 9.73 11.35 14.53
C PRO A 231 10.11 9.87 14.59
N LEU A 232 9.13 9.00 14.32
CA LEU A 232 9.32 7.55 14.37
C LEU A 232 9.72 7.02 12.99
N PRO A 233 10.42 5.88 12.92
CA PRO A 233 10.58 5.17 11.67
C PRO A 233 9.21 4.69 11.15
N ILE A 234 8.95 4.88 9.85
CA ILE A 234 7.67 4.59 9.22
C ILE A 234 7.83 3.55 8.10
N ILE A 235 6.98 2.52 8.12
CA ILE A 235 6.79 1.56 7.02
C ILE A 235 5.42 1.83 6.39
N LEU A 236 5.37 2.16 5.09
CA LEU A 236 4.12 2.24 4.33
C LEU A 236 4.03 1.06 3.35
N CYS A 237 3.11 0.14 3.62
CA CYS A 237 2.78 -0.99 2.77
C CYS A 237 1.52 -0.70 1.96
N GLY A 238 1.44 -1.27 0.75
CA GLY A 238 0.19 -1.23 0.02
C GLY A 238 0.31 -1.50 -1.47
N ASP A 239 -0.86 -1.60 -2.07
CA ASP A 239 -1.09 -1.42 -3.49
C ASP A 239 -1.33 0.08 -3.75
N TRP A 240 -0.34 0.74 -4.34
CA TRP A 240 -0.36 2.19 -4.55
C TRP A 240 -1.03 2.57 -5.87
N ASN A 241 -1.37 1.60 -6.72
CA ASN A 241 -2.01 1.84 -8.01
C ASN A 241 -1.32 2.94 -8.86
N GLY A 242 -0.01 3.11 -8.66
CA GLY A 242 0.81 4.14 -9.26
C GLY A 242 2.22 3.63 -9.47
N SER A 243 2.78 3.87 -10.66
CA SER A 243 4.11 3.39 -11.01
C SER A 243 5.22 4.29 -10.46
N LYS A 244 6.47 3.80 -10.56
CA LYS A 244 7.69 4.56 -10.25
C LYS A 244 7.79 5.90 -10.99
N ARG A 245 7.16 6.02 -12.16
CA ARG A 245 7.15 7.27 -12.96
C ARG A 245 6.05 8.26 -12.55
N GLY A 246 5.09 7.81 -11.74
CA GLY A 246 3.91 8.58 -11.36
C GLY A 246 4.15 9.62 -10.27
N HIS A 247 3.17 10.52 -10.09
CA HIS A 247 3.22 11.61 -9.11
C HIS A 247 3.30 11.11 -7.66
N VAL A 248 2.60 10.02 -7.32
CA VAL A 248 2.64 9.42 -5.98
C VAL A 248 4.07 9.00 -5.59
N TYR A 249 4.77 8.29 -6.48
CA TYR A 249 6.15 7.86 -6.23
C TYR A 249 7.06 9.09 -6.02
N LYS A 250 7.01 10.08 -6.93
CA LYS A 250 7.81 11.31 -6.83
C LYS A 250 7.52 12.10 -5.54
N PHE A 251 6.26 12.17 -5.14
CA PHE A 251 5.83 12.86 -3.94
C PHE A 251 6.39 12.20 -2.67
N LEU A 252 6.27 10.88 -2.53
CA LEU A 252 6.87 10.13 -1.43
C LEU A 252 8.40 10.30 -1.38
N ARG A 253 9.08 10.23 -2.53
CA ARG A 253 10.53 10.49 -2.63
C ARG A 253 10.89 11.90 -2.14
N SER A 254 10.08 12.91 -2.45
CA SER A 254 10.30 14.29 -1.99
C SER A 254 10.18 14.46 -0.48
N GLN A 255 9.50 13.53 0.19
CA GLN A 255 9.32 13.48 1.64
C GLN A 255 10.41 12.62 2.32
N GLY A 256 11.36 12.08 1.56
CA GLY A 256 12.47 11.27 2.07
C GLY A 256 12.21 9.77 2.10
N PHE A 257 11.03 9.30 1.69
CA PHE A 257 10.73 7.87 1.63
C PHE A 257 11.59 7.18 0.57
N VAL A 258 12.00 5.94 0.86
CA VAL A 258 12.69 5.06 -0.08
C VAL A 258 11.91 3.77 -0.29
N SER A 259 11.89 3.27 -1.51
CA SER A 259 11.33 1.94 -1.81
C SER A 259 12.31 0.88 -1.32
N SER A 260 11.86 -0.02 -0.44
CA SER A 260 12.68 -1.13 0.05
C SER A 260 13.24 -1.99 -1.10
N TYR A 261 12.43 -2.26 -2.12
CA TYR A 261 12.85 -3.05 -3.27
C TYR A 261 13.96 -2.37 -4.06
N ASP A 262 13.84 -1.05 -4.26
CA ASP A 262 14.87 -0.28 -4.96
C ASP A 262 16.18 -0.25 -4.17
N VAL A 263 16.11 -0.10 -2.84
CA VAL A 263 17.30 -0.10 -1.97
C VAL A 263 18.01 -1.45 -2.02
N ALA A 264 17.27 -2.56 -1.88
CA ALA A 264 17.84 -3.91 -1.86
C ALA A 264 18.54 -4.28 -3.18
N HIS A 265 18.02 -3.79 -4.31
CA HIS A 265 18.54 -4.11 -5.64
C HIS A 265 19.46 -3.03 -6.23
N HIS A 266 19.71 -1.96 -5.48
CA HIS A 266 20.43 -0.78 -5.95
C HIS A 266 19.83 -0.17 -7.24
N TYR A 267 18.50 -0.15 -7.33
CA TYR A 267 17.79 0.44 -8.46
C TYR A 267 17.61 1.94 -8.30
N THR A 268 17.74 2.62 -9.43
CA THR A 268 17.55 4.07 -9.57
C THR A 268 16.18 4.37 -10.19
N ASP A 269 15.75 5.63 -10.20
CA ASP A 269 14.47 6.01 -10.80
C ASP A 269 14.38 5.70 -12.32
N ALA A 270 15.51 5.53 -13.00
CA ALA A 270 15.57 5.09 -14.39
C ALA A 270 15.15 3.62 -14.58
N ASP A 271 15.23 2.81 -13.52
CA ASP A 271 15.02 1.36 -13.52
C ASP A 271 13.55 0.94 -13.33
N ALA A 272 12.62 1.85 -13.63
CA ALA A 272 11.17 1.66 -13.45
C ALA A 272 10.56 0.42 -14.17
N HIS A 273 11.28 -0.17 -15.10
CA HIS A 273 10.86 -1.32 -15.92
C HIS A 273 11.46 -2.66 -15.45
N LYS A 274 12.34 -2.63 -14.43
CA LYS A 274 13.11 -3.81 -14.00
C LYS A 274 12.33 -4.76 -13.09
N TRP A 275 11.14 -4.37 -12.65
CA TRP A 275 10.30 -5.22 -11.82
C TRP A 275 8.83 -4.98 -12.11
N VAL A 276 8.01 -5.95 -11.72
CA VAL A 276 6.57 -6.01 -11.89
C VAL A 276 6.00 -6.53 -10.57
N SER A 277 4.84 -6.04 -10.14
CA SER A 277 4.17 -6.56 -8.96
C SER A 277 2.83 -7.25 -9.24
N HIS A 278 2.12 -6.90 -10.31
CA HIS A 278 0.86 -7.55 -10.67
C HIS A 278 0.50 -7.44 -12.17
N HIS A 279 -0.44 -8.27 -12.60
CA HIS A 279 -1.29 -7.98 -13.76
C HIS A 279 -2.56 -7.29 -13.28
N ASN A 280 -2.85 -6.11 -13.81
CA ASN A 280 -4.11 -5.46 -13.51
C ASN A 280 -5.27 -6.16 -14.23
N HIS A 281 -6.51 -5.78 -13.95
CA HIS A 281 -7.70 -6.40 -14.56
C HIS A 281 -7.80 -6.21 -16.09
N LEU A 282 -6.94 -5.36 -16.68
CA LEU A 282 -6.80 -5.18 -18.13
C LEU A 282 -5.70 -6.09 -18.72
N GLY A 283 -5.06 -6.92 -17.90
CA GLY A 283 -3.95 -7.79 -18.29
C GLY A 283 -2.60 -7.08 -18.37
N ASN A 284 -2.52 -5.79 -18.03
CA ASN A 284 -1.27 -5.04 -18.10
C ASN A 284 -0.37 -5.35 -16.90
N ILE A 285 0.90 -5.57 -17.21
CA ILE A 285 2.00 -5.75 -16.26
C ILE A 285 2.30 -4.41 -15.58
N CYS A 286 2.20 -4.37 -14.25
CA CYS A 286 2.30 -3.14 -13.46
C CYS A 286 3.15 -3.36 -12.21
N ALA A 287 3.98 -2.37 -11.87
CA ALA A 287 4.77 -2.31 -10.63
C ALA A 287 4.19 -1.22 -9.72
N VAL A 288 3.28 -1.59 -8.82
CA VAL A 288 2.55 -0.65 -7.96
C VAL A 288 2.49 -1.06 -6.49
N ASP A 289 2.94 -2.27 -6.15
CA ASP A 289 3.01 -2.72 -4.77
C ASP A 289 4.35 -2.28 -4.20
N PHE A 290 4.31 -1.46 -3.15
CA PHE A 290 5.51 -0.91 -2.53
C PHE A 290 5.47 -1.10 -1.02
N ILE A 291 6.66 -1.38 -0.47
CA ILE A 291 6.98 -1.15 0.94
C ILE A 291 7.94 0.04 0.97
N TRP A 292 7.41 1.19 1.37
CA TRP A 292 8.15 2.42 1.57
C TRP A 292 8.68 2.53 2.99
N LEU A 293 9.88 3.09 3.12
CA LEU A 293 10.57 3.26 4.39
C LEU A 293 10.96 4.72 4.57
N LEU A 294 10.69 5.28 5.74
CA LEU A 294 11.23 6.57 6.16
C LEU A 294 11.94 6.41 7.49
N ASN A 295 13.20 6.84 7.53
CA ASN A 295 13.96 6.94 8.77
C ASN A 295 13.79 8.34 9.37
N PRO A 296 13.81 8.47 10.71
CA PRO A 296 13.65 9.76 11.41
C PRO A 296 14.61 10.86 10.96
N ASP A 297 15.81 10.50 10.49
CA ASP A 297 16.85 11.44 10.05
C ASP A 297 16.67 11.91 8.59
N LYS A 298 15.66 11.40 7.88
CA LYS A 298 15.46 11.65 6.44
C LYS A 298 14.27 12.55 6.11
N TYR A 299 13.63 13.20 7.07
CA TYR A 299 12.60 14.21 6.79
C TYR A 299 13.22 15.39 6.05
N GLN A 300 12.78 15.65 4.81
CA GLN A 300 13.44 16.62 3.92
C GLN A 300 12.71 17.95 3.78
N LYS A 301 11.38 17.93 3.65
CA LYS A 301 10.58 19.10 3.28
C LYS A 301 9.27 19.11 4.05
N LEU A 302 8.78 20.31 4.37
CA LEU A 302 7.42 20.51 4.87
C LEU A 302 6.42 19.88 3.89
N LEU A 303 5.52 19.05 4.43
CA LEU A 303 4.55 18.30 3.63
C LEU A 303 3.71 19.20 2.70
N GLN A 304 3.28 20.36 3.22
CA GLN A 304 2.53 21.34 2.45
C GLN A 304 3.32 21.91 1.26
N THR A 305 4.63 22.10 1.41
CA THR A 305 5.50 22.58 0.31
C THR A 305 5.62 21.53 -0.78
N SER A 306 5.89 20.27 -0.41
CA SER A 306 5.91 19.17 -1.39
C SER A 306 4.56 18.99 -2.10
N TRP A 307 3.45 19.22 -1.39
CA TRP A 307 2.11 19.14 -1.97
C TRP A 307 1.88 20.23 -3.01
N SER A 308 2.20 21.48 -2.66
CA SER A 308 2.11 22.62 -3.57
C SER A 308 3.00 22.44 -4.81
N GLU A 309 4.25 21.97 -4.63
CA GLU A 309 5.17 21.63 -5.73
C GLU A 309 4.57 20.55 -6.65
N ALA A 310 3.98 19.50 -6.07
CA ALA A 310 3.40 18.40 -6.84
C ALA A 310 2.19 18.86 -7.66
N LEU A 311 1.27 19.63 -7.07
CA LEU A 311 0.13 20.19 -7.79
C LEU A 311 0.56 21.16 -8.88
N PHE A 312 1.54 22.03 -8.57
CA PHE A 312 2.10 22.93 -9.56
C PHE A 312 2.66 22.15 -10.74
N SER A 313 3.43 21.08 -10.50
CA SER A 313 3.98 20.23 -11.57
C SER A 313 2.93 19.54 -12.43
N MET A 314 1.76 19.22 -11.87
CA MET A 314 0.66 18.55 -12.58
C MET A 314 -0.13 19.50 -13.47
N PHE A 315 -0.30 20.75 -13.04
CA PHE A 315 -1.22 21.71 -13.66
C PHE A 315 -0.53 22.87 -14.38
N LYS A 316 0.80 22.96 -14.29
CA LYS A 316 1.54 24.00 -14.99
C LYS A 316 1.25 23.95 -16.50
N VAL A 317 0.72 25.06 -17.00
CA VAL A 317 0.63 25.35 -18.43
C VAL A 317 1.91 26.08 -18.86
N ASP A 318 2.41 25.80 -20.06
CA ASP A 318 3.61 26.47 -20.59
C ASP A 318 3.45 28.01 -20.53
N ASN A 319 4.46 28.68 -19.95
CA ASN A 319 4.56 30.14 -19.71
C ASN A 319 3.85 30.74 -18.48
N GLU A 320 3.24 29.95 -17.59
CA GLU A 320 2.74 30.46 -16.29
C GLU A 320 3.71 30.17 -15.13
N ASP A 321 4.02 31.20 -14.33
CA ASP A 321 4.84 31.09 -13.10
C ASP A 321 3.99 30.85 -11.84
N CYS A 322 2.66 30.98 -11.93
CA CYS A 322 1.71 30.72 -10.84
C CYS A 322 0.40 30.14 -11.39
N ILE A 323 -0.38 29.44 -10.56
CA ILE A 323 -1.68 28.88 -10.94
C ILE A 323 -2.77 29.64 -10.18
N THR A 324 -3.78 30.13 -10.87
CA THR A 324 -4.96 30.79 -10.27
C THR A 324 -6.06 29.77 -9.96
N TYR A 325 -7.00 30.11 -9.07
CA TYR A 325 -8.12 29.20 -8.79
C TYR A 325 -8.95 28.89 -10.05
N SER A 326 -9.09 29.88 -10.94
CA SER A 326 -9.80 29.70 -12.21
C SER A 326 -9.07 28.71 -13.14
N SER A 327 -7.75 28.86 -13.31
CA SER A 327 -6.97 27.94 -14.15
C SER A 327 -6.88 26.54 -13.52
N PHE A 328 -6.79 26.44 -12.19
CA PHE A 328 -6.91 25.16 -11.46
C PHE A 328 -8.25 24.47 -11.73
N CYS A 329 -9.37 25.19 -11.56
CA CYS A 329 -10.71 24.64 -11.87
C CYS A 329 -10.85 24.26 -13.35
N ALA A 330 -10.29 25.05 -14.27
CA ALA A 330 -10.30 24.73 -15.69
C ALA A 330 -9.51 23.46 -15.99
N ALA A 331 -8.34 23.28 -15.39
CA ALA A 331 -7.53 22.06 -15.55
C ALA A 331 -8.24 20.83 -14.98
N LEU A 332 -8.88 20.94 -13.82
CA LEU A 332 -9.70 19.86 -13.26
C LEU A 332 -10.87 19.49 -14.17
N ARG A 333 -11.54 20.47 -14.80
CA ARG A 333 -12.59 20.19 -15.79
C ARG A 333 -12.03 19.47 -17.03
N GLN A 334 -10.87 19.90 -17.53
CA GLN A 334 -10.23 19.27 -18.68
C GLN A 334 -9.81 17.82 -18.41
N LEU A 335 -9.43 17.53 -17.16
CA LEU A 335 -9.12 16.18 -16.70
C LEU A 335 -10.37 15.36 -16.34
N ASN A 336 -11.59 15.87 -16.59
CA ASN A 336 -12.86 15.24 -16.18
C ASN A 336 -12.95 14.94 -14.67
N LEU A 337 -12.18 15.66 -13.84
CA LEU A 337 -12.18 15.50 -12.39
C LEU A 337 -13.28 16.30 -11.70
N ILE A 338 -13.86 17.31 -12.37
CA ILE A 338 -15.03 18.04 -11.86
C ILE A 338 -16.07 18.23 -12.97
N GLY A 339 -17.36 18.26 -12.61
CA GLY A 339 -18.47 18.41 -13.57
C GLY A 339 -19.09 17.09 -14.08
N HIS A 340 -18.69 15.94 -13.52
CA HIS A 340 -19.29 14.62 -13.79
C HIS A 340 -19.79 14.00 -12.48
N CYS A 341 -20.78 13.10 -12.54
CA CYS A 341 -21.37 12.43 -11.37
C CYS A 341 -20.41 11.57 -10.51
N HIS A 342 -19.17 11.38 -10.95
CA HIS A 342 -18.14 10.59 -10.26
C HIS A 342 -16.81 11.35 -10.08
N GLY A 343 -16.81 12.67 -10.31
CA GLY A 343 -15.66 13.53 -10.07
C GLY A 343 -15.58 14.02 -8.61
N LEU A 344 -14.57 14.85 -8.33
CA LEU A 344 -14.43 15.59 -7.08
C LEU A 344 -15.64 16.50 -6.84
N SER A 345 -16.11 16.55 -5.60
CA SER A 345 -17.13 17.49 -5.15
C SER A 345 -16.61 18.94 -5.15
N VAL A 346 -17.52 19.90 -4.99
CA VAL A 346 -17.15 21.32 -4.87
C VAL A 346 -16.33 21.54 -3.60
N GLU A 347 -16.68 20.86 -2.51
CA GLU A 347 -15.98 20.89 -1.23
C GLU A 347 -14.59 20.27 -1.36
N GLU A 348 -14.46 19.10 -1.99
CA GLU A 348 -13.16 18.46 -2.24
C GLU A 348 -12.26 19.33 -3.11
N THR A 349 -12.82 20.00 -4.12
CA THR A 349 -12.08 20.91 -4.99
C THR A 349 -11.55 22.13 -4.24
N LYS A 350 -12.35 22.70 -3.36
CA LYS A 350 -11.94 23.84 -2.50
C LYS A 350 -10.89 23.43 -1.48
N ASP A 351 -11.06 22.26 -0.87
CA ASP A 351 -10.11 21.71 0.09
C ASP A 351 -8.73 21.50 -0.54
N LEU A 352 -8.68 20.87 -1.73
CA LEU A 352 -7.45 20.72 -2.53
C LEU A 352 -6.76 22.06 -2.79
N TRP A 353 -7.53 23.09 -3.15
CA TRP A 353 -7.01 24.43 -3.40
C TRP A 353 -6.41 25.06 -2.14
N VAL A 354 -7.17 25.07 -1.04
CA VAL A 354 -6.73 25.67 0.24
C VAL A 354 -5.49 24.98 0.77
N GLN A 355 -5.38 23.66 0.61
CA GLN A 355 -4.19 22.91 1.02
C GLN A 355 -2.95 23.27 0.19
N ALA A 356 -3.13 23.61 -1.09
CA ALA A 356 -2.06 23.95 -2.03
C ALA A 356 -1.57 25.40 -1.94
N GLU A 357 -2.47 26.29 -1.52
CA GLU A 357 -2.31 27.73 -1.47
C GLU A 357 -1.73 28.12 -0.11
N ILE A 358 -0.39 28.24 -0.04
CA ILE A 358 0.31 28.29 1.25
C ILE A 358 0.20 29.66 1.94
N ASN A 359 0.09 30.76 1.18
CA ASN A 359 0.34 32.11 1.69
C ASN A 359 -0.89 33.05 1.66
N GLY A 360 -2.08 32.56 1.31
CA GLY A 360 -3.31 33.36 1.28
C GLY A 360 -3.37 34.43 0.18
N ASN A 361 -2.47 34.41 -0.80
CA ASN A 361 -2.41 35.39 -1.89
C ASN A 361 -3.34 35.05 -3.07
N GLY A 362 -4.01 33.90 -3.02
CA GLY A 362 -4.98 33.47 -4.03
C GLY A 362 -4.37 32.87 -5.30
N VAL A 363 -3.08 32.50 -5.27
CA VAL A 363 -2.40 31.76 -6.33
C VAL A 363 -1.49 30.66 -5.77
N ILE A 364 -1.37 29.54 -6.48
CA ILE A 364 -0.36 28.52 -6.20
C ILE A 364 0.93 28.96 -6.91
N ASP A 365 1.85 29.56 -6.15
CA ASP A 365 3.21 29.91 -6.60
C ASP A 365 4.25 29.28 -5.67
N TYR A 366 4.84 28.16 -6.12
CA TYR A 366 5.88 27.49 -5.34
C TYR A 366 7.19 28.29 -5.34
N LYS A 367 7.51 29.06 -6.39
CA LYS A 367 8.78 29.82 -6.47
C LYS A 367 8.73 31.04 -5.57
N GLY A 368 7.63 31.80 -5.59
CA GLY A 368 7.41 32.95 -4.72
C GLY A 368 7.42 32.56 -3.24
N TYR A 369 6.86 31.39 -2.91
CA TYR A 369 6.90 30.85 -1.55
C TYR A 369 8.32 30.44 -1.12
N LEU A 370 9.07 29.72 -1.96
CA LEU A 370 10.47 29.37 -1.66
C LEU A 370 11.35 30.62 -1.52
N GLN A 371 11.10 31.68 -2.29
CA GLN A 371 11.78 32.97 -2.14
C GLN A 371 11.41 33.69 -0.83
N GLN A 372 10.16 33.62 -0.37
CA GLN A 372 9.74 34.21 0.92
C GLN A 372 10.33 33.49 2.13
N ILE A 373 10.51 32.16 2.06
CA ILE A 373 11.17 31.39 3.13
C ILE A 373 12.68 31.67 3.16
N TRP A 374 13.34 31.68 2.00
CA TRP A 374 14.81 31.82 1.94
C TRP A 374 15.31 33.28 1.99
N ASN A 375 14.48 34.27 1.63
CA ASN A 375 14.80 35.70 1.73
C ASN A 375 13.75 36.45 2.57
N PRO A 376 13.84 36.43 3.91
CA PRO A 376 12.91 37.17 4.77
C PRO A 376 13.28 38.66 4.75
N THR A 377 12.92 39.37 3.70
CA THR A 377 13.03 40.83 3.64
C THR A 377 11.64 41.42 3.89
N GLY A 378 11.32 41.72 5.15
CA GLY A 378 10.19 42.60 5.50
C GLY A 378 9.19 42.06 6.53
N SER A 379 9.43 42.46 7.79
CA SER A 379 8.45 42.62 8.89
C SER A 379 7.45 41.49 9.18
N VAL A 380 7.85 40.54 10.02
CA VAL A 380 6.99 40.00 11.07
C VAL A 380 7.83 39.94 12.35
N GLN A 381 7.40 40.66 13.38
CA GLN A 381 7.98 40.57 14.72
C GLN A 381 7.87 39.11 15.19
N ARG A 382 9.00 38.40 15.22
CA ARG A 382 9.13 37.20 16.03
C ARG A 382 9.24 37.66 17.47
N ASP A 383 8.25 37.32 18.27
CA ASP A 383 8.43 37.24 19.72
C ASP A 383 9.43 36.10 19.99
N GLU A 384 10.71 36.47 20.03
CA GLU A 384 11.77 35.63 20.57
C GLU A 384 11.59 35.55 22.10
N LYS A 385 10.85 34.54 22.56
CA LYS A 385 11.10 33.99 23.89
C LYS A 385 12.16 32.91 23.77
N ASN A 386 13.40 33.34 24.00
CA ASN A 386 14.54 32.50 24.29
C ASN A 386 14.22 31.54 25.45
N GLY A 387 14.01 30.27 25.11
CA GLY A 387 14.28 29.16 26.01
C GLY A 387 15.61 28.56 25.61
N GLN A 388 16.70 29.00 26.24
CA GLN A 388 17.93 28.23 26.30
C GLN A 388 17.59 26.95 27.08
N HIS A 389 17.37 25.86 26.36
CA HIS A 389 17.62 24.53 26.88
C HIS A 389 18.95 24.10 26.28
N ASP A 390 19.98 24.12 27.11
CA ASP A 390 21.21 23.38 26.89
C ASP A 390 20.85 21.90 26.90
N ASP A 391 20.50 21.35 25.74
CA ASP A 391 20.41 19.91 25.59
C ASP A 391 21.83 19.39 25.37
N GLU A 392 22.42 18.93 26.47
CA GLU A 392 23.48 17.92 26.44
C GLU A 392 23.12 16.89 25.37
N ALA A 393 24.02 16.71 24.40
CA ALA A 393 23.90 15.69 23.38
C ALA A 393 23.92 14.31 24.05
N ASP A 394 22.75 13.86 24.50
CA ASP A 394 22.53 12.48 24.84
C ASP A 394 22.70 11.67 23.56
N GLY A 395 23.59 10.69 23.61
CA GLY A 395 24.01 9.86 22.49
C GLY A 395 22.92 8.89 22.02
N SER A 396 21.72 9.40 21.75
CA SER A 396 20.61 8.65 21.19
C SER A 396 20.98 8.23 19.78
N GLU A 397 21.43 6.99 19.61
CA GLU A 397 21.56 6.32 18.32
C GLU A 397 20.27 6.54 17.53
N THR A 398 20.33 7.16 16.35
CA THR A 398 19.15 7.33 15.50
C THR A 398 18.79 5.98 14.88
N ILE A 399 17.80 5.31 15.47
CA ILE A 399 17.32 4.02 14.99
C ILE A 399 16.50 4.22 13.71
N GLY A 400 16.95 3.57 12.65
CA GLY A 400 16.30 3.58 11.35
C GLY A 400 16.44 2.24 10.66
N PHE A 401 15.82 2.13 9.51
CA PHE A 401 15.82 0.98 8.64
C PHE A 401 17.12 0.84 7.86
N ASN A 402 17.73 -0.34 7.95
CA ASN A 402 18.76 -0.81 7.01
C ASN A 402 18.23 -2.03 6.26
N VAL A 403 17.92 -1.85 4.98
CA VAL A 403 17.37 -2.89 4.10
C VAL A 403 18.44 -3.93 3.77
N LYS A 404 18.26 -5.16 4.24
CA LYS A 404 19.17 -6.27 3.96
C LYS A 404 18.83 -7.03 2.69
N ASN A 405 17.54 -7.20 2.43
CA ASN A 405 17.05 -7.89 1.25
C ASN A 405 15.62 -7.45 0.95
N ALA A 406 15.25 -7.53 -0.32
CA ALA A 406 13.86 -7.50 -0.74
C ALA A 406 13.66 -8.47 -1.91
N VAL A 407 12.52 -9.14 -1.95
CA VAL A 407 12.22 -10.16 -2.96
C VAL A 407 10.74 -10.14 -3.32
N LEU A 408 10.46 -10.51 -4.57
CA LEU A 408 9.15 -10.76 -5.14
C LEU A 408 8.87 -12.26 -5.14
N PHE A 409 7.66 -12.66 -4.73
CA PHE A 409 7.22 -14.05 -4.87
C PHE A 409 6.06 -14.23 -5.87
N PRO A 410 6.05 -15.36 -6.61
CA PRO A 410 7.08 -16.41 -6.59
C PRO A 410 8.39 -15.93 -7.28
N PRO A 411 9.61 -16.34 -6.84
CA PRO A 411 10.88 -15.72 -7.29
C PRO A 411 11.14 -15.81 -8.79
N GLU A 412 10.44 -16.69 -9.49
CA GLU A 412 10.44 -16.86 -10.93
C GLU A 412 10.00 -15.56 -11.65
N VAL A 413 9.11 -14.76 -11.02
CA VAL A 413 8.68 -13.47 -11.59
C VAL A 413 9.83 -12.47 -11.74
N GLU A 414 10.91 -12.63 -10.97
CA GLU A 414 12.10 -11.78 -11.04
C GLU A 414 13.05 -12.15 -12.20
N LYS A 415 13.03 -13.41 -12.66
CA LYS A 415 14.05 -13.93 -13.59
C LYS A 415 13.69 -13.73 -15.04
N ASP A 416 12.42 -13.92 -15.39
CA ASP A 416 12.00 -14.03 -16.78
C ASP A 416 10.87 -13.04 -17.15
N ASN A 417 10.38 -12.23 -16.19
CA ASN A 417 9.09 -11.50 -16.30
C ASN A 417 7.93 -12.43 -16.72
N THR A 418 8.12 -13.74 -16.66
CA THR A 418 7.13 -14.74 -17.02
C THR A 418 6.33 -15.06 -15.77
N TRP A 419 5.08 -14.62 -15.82
CA TRP A 419 4.06 -15.11 -14.91
C TRP A 419 3.71 -16.51 -15.36
N GLU A 420 4.43 -17.52 -14.86
CA GLU A 420 4.02 -18.89 -15.12
C GLU A 420 2.61 -19.09 -14.58
N HIS A 421 1.70 -19.60 -15.42
CA HIS A 421 0.35 -20.02 -15.06
C HIS A 421 0.30 -21.14 -13.98
N SER A 422 1.44 -21.48 -13.36
CA SER A 422 1.67 -22.71 -12.64
C SER A 422 2.54 -22.53 -11.41
N SER A 423 1.96 -21.98 -10.35
CA SER A 423 2.40 -22.30 -8.98
C SER A 423 1.21 -22.37 -8.02
N LEU A 424 0.12 -21.65 -8.34
CA LEU A 424 -1.14 -21.69 -7.62
C LEU A 424 -2.31 -22.43 -8.34
N GLU A 425 -2.08 -23.27 -9.36
CA GLU A 425 -3.17 -23.82 -10.22
C GLU A 425 -3.45 -25.34 -10.21
N LEU A 426 -2.95 -26.12 -9.25
CA LEU A 426 -3.20 -27.58 -9.23
C LEU A 426 -4.68 -28.02 -9.03
N GLY A 427 -5.63 -27.10 -8.86
CA GLY A 427 -7.07 -27.40 -8.75
C GLY A 427 -7.87 -27.42 -10.06
N SER A 428 -7.33 -26.91 -11.18
CA SER A 428 -8.14 -26.64 -12.38
C SER A 428 -8.55 -27.90 -13.17
N LYS A 429 -7.71 -28.96 -13.18
CA LYS A 429 -8.06 -30.21 -13.89
C LYS A 429 -9.23 -30.97 -13.25
N ALA A 430 -9.50 -30.74 -11.96
CA ALA A 430 -10.67 -31.30 -11.29
C ALA A 430 -11.97 -30.51 -11.59
N MET A 431 -11.86 -29.21 -11.91
CA MET A 431 -13.00 -28.33 -12.19
C MET A 431 -13.71 -28.67 -13.50
N SER A 432 -12.98 -29.04 -14.55
CA SER A 432 -13.60 -29.47 -15.82
C SER A 432 -14.42 -30.75 -15.62
N GLY A 433 -13.93 -31.69 -14.80
CA GLY A 433 -14.65 -32.92 -14.48
C GLY A 433 -15.84 -32.72 -13.53
N MET A 434 -15.75 -31.80 -12.55
CA MET A 434 -16.86 -31.50 -11.64
C MET A 434 -18.01 -30.72 -12.30
N MET A 435 -17.71 -29.81 -13.25
CA MET A 435 -18.72 -29.09 -14.03
C MET A 435 -19.49 -30.00 -15.00
N GLU A 436 -18.86 -31.05 -15.54
CA GLU A 436 -19.54 -32.07 -16.33
C GLU A 436 -20.48 -32.94 -15.48
N LEU A 437 -20.03 -33.38 -14.29
CA LEU A 437 -20.82 -34.23 -13.38
C LEU A 437 -22.06 -33.51 -12.81
N THR A 438 -22.00 -32.19 -12.61
CA THR A 438 -23.16 -31.41 -12.12
C THR A 438 -24.17 -31.08 -13.21
N ARG A 439 -23.79 -31.11 -14.49
CA ARG A 439 -24.74 -30.99 -15.61
C ARG A 439 -25.51 -32.30 -15.86
N GLU A 440 -24.89 -33.45 -15.66
CA GLU A 440 -25.56 -34.75 -15.88
C GLU A 440 -26.65 -35.07 -14.85
N HIS A 441 -26.58 -34.53 -13.63
CA HIS A 441 -27.54 -34.85 -12.56
C HIS A 441 -28.83 -34.00 -12.56
N ASN A 442 -28.95 -32.97 -13.40
CA ASN A 442 -30.14 -32.09 -13.44
C ASN A 442 -31.10 -32.34 -14.62
N GLY A 443 -30.93 -33.43 -15.38
CA GLY A 443 -31.81 -33.78 -16.49
C GLY A 443 -32.63 -35.05 -16.23
N ASN A 444 -33.75 -34.92 -15.51
CA ASN A 444 -34.71 -36.02 -15.35
C ASN A 444 -35.46 -36.33 -16.67
N TYR A 445 -35.34 -37.58 -17.10
CA TYR A 445 -36.29 -38.44 -17.84
C TYR A 445 -37.01 -37.92 -19.09
N CYS A 446 -36.70 -38.57 -20.23
CA CYS A 446 -37.76 -39.12 -21.09
C CYS A 446 -37.27 -40.38 -21.84
N THR A 447 -37.82 -41.52 -21.42
CA THR A 447 -37.76 -42.85 -22.02
C THR A 447 -38.38 -42.86 -23.43
N ILE A 448 -37.78 -43.50 -24.46
CA ILE A 448 -38.42 -44.45 -25.42
C ILE A 448 -37.37 -45.37 -26.11
N ILE A 449 -37.44 -46.66 -25.73
CA ILE A 449 -37.21 -47.96 -26.39
C ILE A 449 -36.99 -48.02 -27.94
N LYS A 450 -35.93 -48.74 -28.40
CA LYS A 450 -35.95 -49.96 -29.29
C LYS A 450 -34.52 -50.29 -29.78
N GLN A 451 -33.96 -51.46 -29.40
CA GLN A 451 -33.74 -52.66 -30.27
C GLN A 451 -33.28 -52.29 -31.69
N LYS A 452 -32.07 -52.64 -32.14
CA LYS A 452 -31.44 -53.97 -32.17
C LYS A 452 -29.93 -53.82 -32.40
#